data_AF-A0A5B6WRJ1-F1
#
_entry.id   AF-A0A5B6WRJ1-F1
#
_cell.length_a   1.000
_cell.length_b   1.000
_cell.length_c   1.000
_cell.angle_alpha   90.00
_cell.angle_beta   90.00
_cell.angle_gamma   90.00
#
_symmetry.space_group_name_H-M   'P 1'
#
loop_
_entity.id
_entity.type
_entity.pdbx_description
1 polymer ?
#
loop_
_entity_poly.entity_id
_entity_poly.type
_entity_poly.pdbx_seq_one_letter_code
_entity_poly.pdbx_strand_id
1 'polypeptide(L)' 'MCDTRYQWWNTLISVVPKEQVTWEFFQSEFRKKFISQRFLDQKHKEFLELKQGRKTITEYEREFVWLSKHAREYVSTE' A
#
# COMPACT_ATOMS: atom_id res chain seq x y z
N MET A 1 12.81 16.34 -8.69
CA MET A 1 11.69 15.39 -8.45
C MET A 1 11.52 15.01 -6.97
N CYS A 2 12.55 15.07 -6.12
CA CYS A 2 12.40 14.83 -4.67
C CYS A 2 11.75 15.99 -3.89
N ASP A 3 11.82 17.22 -4.40
CA ASP A 3 11.30 18.41 -3.73
C ASP A 3 9.79 18.44 -3.52
N THR A 4 8.99 17.99 -4.50
CA THR A 4 7.52 18.11 -4.41
C THR A 4 6.91 17.25 -3.31
N ARG A 5 7.49 16.07 -3.05
CA ARG A 5 7.03 15.16 -1.99
C ARG A 5 7.40 15.67 -0.60
N TYR A 6 8.60 16.23 -0.48
CA TYR A 6 9.08 16.80 0.78
C TYR A 6 8.34 18.10 1.12
N GLN A 7 8.09 18.96 0.12
CA GLN A 7 7.29 20.18 0.28
C GLN A 7 5.84 19.89 0.66
N TRP A 8 5.20 18.88 0.04
CA TRP A 8 3.84 18.47 0.42
C TRP A 8 3.77 18.02 1.88
N TRP A 9 4.70 17.17 2.32
CA TRP A 9 4.70 16.67 3.70
C TRP A 9 4.93 17.80 4.71
N ASN A 10 5.88 18.70 4.43
CA ASN A 10 6.13 19.88 5.25
C ASN A 10 4.92 20.83 5.33
N THR A 11 4.18 20.97 4.23
CA THR A 11 2.93 21.77 4.22
C THR A 11 1.85 21.09 5.06
N LEU A 12 1.71 19.77 4.95
CA LEU A 12 0.73 18.98 5.70
C LEU A 12 0.97 19.03 7.23
N ILE A 13 2.22 18.85 7.67
CA ILE A 13 2.57 18.92 9.11
C ILE A 13 2.54 20.35 9.65
N SER A 14 2.50 21.37 8.78
CA SER A 14 2.32 22.77 9.21
C SER A 14 0.87 23.11 9.55
N VAL A 15 -0.09 22.36 9.00
CA VAL A 15 -1.53 22.57 9.22
C VAL A 15 -2.14 21.57 10.20
N VAL A 16 -1.44 20.46 10.47
CA VAL A 16 -1.87 19.43 11.42
C VAL A 16 -1.12 19.60 12.75
N PRO A 17 -1.81 19.57 13.90
CA PRO A 17 -1.15 19.58 15.21
C PRO A 17 -0.17 18.42 15.36
N LYS A 18 1.01 18.67 15.94
CA LYS A 18 2.06 17.64 16.09
C LYS A 18 1.58 16.41 16.85
N GLU A 19 0.62 16.59 17.75
CA GLU A 19 0.01 15.54 18.57
C GLU A 19 -0.82 14.56 17.73
N GLN A 20 -1.24 14.96 16.52
CA GLN A 20 -2.00 14.14 15.58
C GLN A 20 -1.11 13.52 14.48
N VAL A 21 0.16 13.93 14.37
CA VAL A 21 1.10 13.38 13.40
C VAL A 21 1.69 12.07 13.94
N THR A 22 0.88 11.01 13.90
CA THR A 22 1.33 9.65 14.21
C THR A 22 1.85 8.94 12.96
N TRP A 23 2.47 7.77 13.15
CA TRP A 23 2.94 6.94 12.03
C TRP A 23 1.77 6.47 11.14
N GLU A 24 0.62 6.16 11.75
CA GLU A 24 -0.61 5.78 11.06
C GLU A 24 -1.17 6.95 10.24
N PHE A 25 -1.10 8.17 10.78
CA PHE A 25 -1.50 9.38 10.06
C PHE A 25 -0.63 9.62 8.82
N PHE A 26 0.70 9.51 8.95
CA PHE A 26 1.62 9.60 7.82
C PHE A 26 1.27 8.55 6.75
N GLN A 27 1.08 7.29 7.15
CA GLN A 27 0.74 6.22 6.21
C GLN A 27 -0.57 6.50 5.48
N SER A 28 -1.61 6.96 6.17
CA SER A 28 -2.91 7.27 5.58
C SER A 28 -2.82 8.40 4.55
N GLU A 29 -2.22 9.54 4.92
CA GLU A 29 -2.11 10.70 4.04
C GLU A 29 -1.14 10.45 2.87
N PHE A 30 -0.07 9.70 3.11
CA PHE A 30 0.84 9.25 2.05
C PHE A 30 0.13 8.33 1.05
N ARG A 31 -0.64 7.34 1.54
CA ARG A 31 -1.44 6.47 0.68
C ARG A 31 -2.45 7.27 -0.13
N LYS A 32 -3.21 8.19 0.48
CA LYS A 32 -4.17 9.04 -0.25
C LYS A 32 -3.52 9.90 -1.33
N LYS A 33 -2.36 10.51 -1.03
CA LYS A 33 -1.71 11.47 -1.94
C LYS A 33 -0.99 10.80 -3.12
N PHE A 34 -0.32 9.67 -2.86
CA PHE A 34 0.57 9.05 -3.83
C PHE A 34 0.06 7.73 -4.39
N ILE A 35 -0.90 7.09 -3.70
CA ILE A 35 -1.48 5.83 -4.13
C ILE A 35 -2.94 6.10 -4.52
N SER A 36 -3.18 6.19 -5.83
CA SER A 36 -4.55 6.33 -6.33
C SER A 36 -5.38 5.11 -5.92
N GLN A 37 -6.62 5.33 -5.53
CA GLN A 37 -7.54 4.25 -5.14
C GLN A 37 -7.70 3.24 -6.28
N ARG A 38 -7.72 3.72 -7.54
CA ARG A 38 -7.70 2.88 -8.74
C ARG A 38 -6.47 1.98 -8.85
N PHE A 39 -5.31 2.41 -8.38
CA PHE A 39 -4.09 1.59 -8.33
C PHE A 39 -4.20 0.51 -7.25
N LEU A 40 -4.77 0.84 -6.09
CA LEU A 40 -5.06 -0.15 -5.03
C LEU A 40 -6.07 -1.19 -5.52
N ASP A 41 -7.16 -0.75 -6.13
CA ASP A 41 -8.19 -1.63 -6.68
C ASP A 41 -7.63 -2.54 -7.77
N GLN A 42 -6.75 -2.02 -8.64
CA GLN A 42 -6.06 -2.81 -9.66
C GLN A 42 -5.15 -3.87 -9.04
N LYS A 43 -4.37 -3.51 -8.02
CA LYS A 43 -3.49 -4.46 -7.31
C LYS A 43 -4.29 -5.50 -6.54
N HIS A 44 -5.43 -5.11 -5.97
CA HIS A 44 -6.35 -6.01 -5.30
C HIS A 44 -7.00 -6.98 -6.30
N LYS A 45 -7.42 -6.49 -7.46
CA LYS A 45 -7.92 -7.32 -8.56
C LYS A 45 -6.84 -8.29 -9.07
N GLU A 46 -5.60 -7.84 -9.26
CA GLU A 46 -4.48 -8.71 -9.63
C GLU A 46 -4.21 -9.81 -8.59
N PHE A 47 -4.37 -9.51 -7.30
CA PHE A 47 -4.24 -10.50 -6.24
C PHE A 47 -5.40 -11.51 -6.22
N LEU A 48 -6.64 -11.05 -6.40
CA LEU A 48 -7.82 -11.92 -6.49
C LEU A 48 -7.84 -12.78 -7.76
N GLU A 49 -7.34 -12.24 -8.87
CA GLU A 49 -7.19 -12.95 -10.13
C GLU A 49 -5.86 -13.73 -10.22
N LEU A 50 -5.06 -13.75 -9.14
CA LEU A 50 -3.81 -14.50 -9.07
C LEU A 50 -4.12 -16.01 -9.14
N LYS A 51 -4.10 -16.52 -10.36
CA LYS A 51 -4.21 -17.95 -10.66
C LYS A 51 -2.84 -18.48 -11.03
N GLN A 52 -2.50 -19.67 -10.55
CA GLN A 52 -1.23 -20.34 -10.84
C GLN A 52 -0.93 -20.42 -12.35
N GLY A 53 -1.95 -20.67 -13.18
CA GLY A 53 -1.83 -20.64 -14.64
C GLY A 53 -0.78 -21.65 -15.14
N ARG A 54 0.23 -21.17 -15.88
CA ARG A 54 1.39 -21.96 -16.36
C ARG A 54 2.63 -21.84 -15.46
N LYS A 55 2.53 -21.14 -14.33
CA LYS A 55 3.67 -20.91 -13.42
C LYS A 55 3.99 -22.19 -12.65
N THR A 56 5.27 -22.40 -12.39
CA THR A 56 5.69 -23.48 -11.50
C THR A 56 5.18 -23.20 -10.08
N ILE A 57 4.95 -24.26 -9.30
CA ILE A 57 4.44 -24.15 -7.92
C ILE A 57 5.31 -23.18 -7.10
N THR A 58 6.62 -23.21 -7.31
CA THR A 58 7.60 -22.38 -6.60
C THR A 58 7.53 -20.89 -6.97
N GLU A 59 7.23 -20.55 -8.22
CA GLU A 59 7.03 -19.15 -8.65
C GLU A 59 5.72 -18.59 -8.12
N TYR A 60 4.65 -19.40 -8.16
CA TYR A 60 3.36 -19.05 -7.59
C TYR A 60 3.44 -18.85 -6.08
N GLU A 61 4.13 -19.73 -5.36
CA GLU A 61 4.34 -19.61 -3.91
C GLU A 61 5.09 -18.33 -3.54
N ARG A 62 6.12 -17.93 -4.31
CA ARG A 62 6.84 -16.67 -4.08
C ARG A 62 5.96 -15.44 -4.28
N GLU A 63 5.18 -15.39 -5.37
CA GLU A 63 4.23 -14.29 -5.59
C GLU A 63 3.15 -14.27 -4.49
N PHE A 64 2.62 -15.43 -4.11
CA PHE A 64 1.62 -15.54 -3.06
C PHE A 64 2.15 -15.06 -1.71
N VAL A 65 3.35 -15.47 -1.29
CA VAL A 65 3.98 -15.04 -0.04
C VAL A 65 4.29 -13.53 -0.05
N TRP A 66 4.78 -13.01 -1.18
CA TRP A 66 5.08 -11.58 -1.33
C TRP A 66 3.80 -10.73 -1.24
N LEU A 67 2.74 -11.15 -1.93
CA LEU A 67 1.46 -10.46 -1.91
C LEU A 67 0.74 -10.64 -0.56
N SER A 68 0.79 -11.82 0.05
CA SER A 68 0.24 -12.12 1.38
C SER A 68 0.86 -11.25 2.48
N LYS A 69 2.18 -11.00 2.40
CA LYS A 69 2.88 -10.12 3.34
C LYS A 69 2.43 -8.66 3.24
N HIS A 70 1.98 -8.22 2.07
CA HIS A 70 1.44 -6.88 1.84
C HIS A 70 -0.10 -6.79 1.95
N ALA A 71 -0.78 -7.94 1.97
CA ALA A 71 -2.21 -8.06 2.20
C ALA A 71 -2.58 -8.38 3.66
N ARG A 72 -1.63 -8.37 4.60
CA ARG A 72 -1.88 -8.65 6.04
C ARG A 72 -2.83 -7.68 6.74
N GLU A 73 -3.20 -6.56 6.12
CA GLU A 73 -4.32 -5.73 6.58
C GLU A 73 -5.71 -6.30 6.20
N TYR A 74 -5.76 -7.39 5.42
CA TYR A 74 -7.00 -7.93 4.80
C TYR A 74 -7.16 -9.45 4.93
N VAL A 75 -6.23 -10.15 5.57
CA VAL A 75 -6.40 -11.57 5.91
C VAL A 75 -6.92 -11.65 7.33
N SER A 76 -8.24 -11.70 7.50
CA SER A 76 -8.83 -12.29 8.70
C SER A 76 -8.36 -13.74 8.76
N THR A 77 -7.38 -14.01 9.60
CA THR A 77 -7.13 -15.36 10.12
C THR A 77 -8.28 -15.69 11.06
N GLU A 78 -9.28 -16.40 10.55
CA GLU A 78 -9.98 -17.43 11.32
C GLU A 78 -9.09 -18.67 11.47
#